data_AF-A0A5N6R7S1-F1
#
_entry.id   AF-A0A5N6R7S1-F1
#
_cell.length_a   1.000
_cell.length_b   1.000
_cell.length_c   1.000
_cell.angle_alpha   90.00
_cell.angle_beta   90.00
_cell.angle_gamma   90.00
#
_symmetry.space_group_name_H-M   'P 1'
#
loop_
_entity.id
_entity.type
_entity.pdbx_description
1 polymer ?
#
loop_
_entity_poly.entity_id
_entity_poly.type
_entity_poly.pdbx_seq_one_letter_code
_entity_poly.pdbx_strand_id
1 'polypeptide(L)'
;MCCTIGNWTLISGNDVITLATAGRKWYICGVAKHCENGNQKLAITVLPQTVSPAPSPISAAKGSIKHICYGWMVAVFGILVMVMVYYS
;
A
#
# COMPACT_ATOMS: atom_id res chain seq x y z
N MET A 1 -15.30 22.87 14.92
CA MET A 1 -14.39 22.09 15.78
C MET A 1 -13.26 21.59 14.90
N CYS A 2 -12.01 22.01 15.13
CA CYS A 2 -10.86 21.45 14.39
C CYS A 2 -10.56 20.07 14.94
N CYS A 3 -9.92 19.18 14.18
CA CYS A 3 -9.44 17.89 14.70
C CYS A 3 -8.71 18.14 16.01
N THR A 4 -9.26 17.65 17.12
CA THR A 4 -8.65 17.84 18.43
C THR A 4 -8.16 16.53 19.02
N ILE A 5 -7.01 16.61 19.67
CA ILE A 5 -6.58 15.62 20.66
C ILE A 5 -6.77 16.32 22.01
N GLY A 6 -7.90 16.07 22.67
CA GLY A 6 -8.31 16.87 23.83
C GLY A 6 -8.83 18.27 23.44
N ASN A 7 -8.30 19.32 24.06
CA ASN A 7 -8.73 20.71 23.86
C ASN A 7 -7.88 21.48 22.82
N TRP A 8 -7.02 20.79 22.07
CA TRP A 8 -6.03 21.39 21.16
C TRP A 8 -6.36 21.10 19.71
N THR A 9 -6.26 22.11 18.84
CA THR A 9 -6.48 21.98 17.40
C THR A 9 -5.20 21.59 16.67
N LEU A 10 -5.28 20.57 15.82
CA LEU A 10 -4.19 20.09 14.96
C LEU A 10 -4.04 20.98 13.72
N ILE A 11 -2.84 21.54 13.49
CA ILE A 11 -2.58 22.56 12.46
C ILE A 11 -1.22 22.43 11.76
N SER A 12 -0.40 21.41 12.07
CA SER A 12 0.95 21.31 11.49
C SER A 12 0.93 20.89 10.01
N GLY A 13 -0.20 20.31 9.56
CA GLY A 13 -0.32 19.72 8.22
C GLY A 13 0.22 18.29 8.13
N ASN A 14 0.88 17.80 9.18
CA ASN A 14 1.35 16.42 9.31
C ASN A 14 1.15 15.91 10.75
N ASP A 15 -0.05 16.13 11.29
CA ASP A 15 -0.37 15.78 12.66
C ASP A 15 -0.57 14.26 12.83
N VAL A 16 0.06 13.69 13.86
CA VAL A 16 -0.04 12.26 14.19
C VAL A 16 -1.02 12.05 15.34
N ILE A 17 -1.99 11.16 15.14
CA ILE A 17 -3.04 10.86 16.14
C ILE A 17 -3.02 9.37 16.47
N THR A 18 -2.77 9.04 17.73
CA THR A 18 -2.82 7.66 18.22
C THR A 18 -4.26 7.22 18.51
N LEU A 19 -4.70 6.13 17.89
CA LEU A 19 -6.02 5.53 18.09
C LEU A 19 -6.02 4.54 19.27
N ALA A 20 -5.84 5.05 20.48
CA ALA A 20 -5.57 4.23 21.68
C ALA A 20 -6.75 3.36 22.14
N THR A 21 -7.99 3.77 21.87
CA THR A 21 -9.20 3.10 22.35
C THR A 21 -10.10 2.71 21.20
N ALA A 22 -10.74 1.54 21.31
CA ALA A 22 -11.81 1.13 20.39
C ALA A 22 -12.96 2.16 20.33
N GLY A 23 -13.72 2.09 19.25
CA GLY A 23 -14.88 2.95 19.00
C GLY A 23 -14.68 3.94 17.85
N ARG A 24 -15.73 4.71 17.56
CA ARG A 24 -15.75 5.67 16.44
C ARG A 24 -15.06 6.97 16.83
N LYS A 25 -14.12 7.42 16.02
CA LYS A 25 -13.40 8.70 16.14
C LYS A 25 -13.76 9.59 14.94
N TRP A 26 -14.03 10.87 15.21
CA TRP A 26 -14.42 11.85 14.20
C TRP A 26 -13.38 12.96 14.15
N TYR A 27 -13.04 13.34 12.92
CA TYR A 27 -12.03 14.34 12.59
C TYR A 27 -12.65 15.29 11.58
N ILE A 28 -12.51 16.60 11.79
CA ILE A 28 -13.16 17.63 10.97
C ILE A 28 -12.27 18.88 10.91
N CYS A 29 -12.18 19.49 9.75
CA CYS A 29 -11.54 20.78 9.62
C CYS A 29 -12.43 21.87 10.23
N GLY A 30 -11.88 22.68 11.13
CA GLY A 30 -12.59 23.76 11.79
C GLY A 30 -12.71 25.04 10.96
N VAL A 31 -12.03 25.12 9.82
CA VAL A 31 -12.10 26.28 8.92
C VAL A 31 -13.46 26.31 8.23
N ALA A 32 -14.08 27.49 8.21
CA ALA A 32 -15.42 27.67 7.65
C ALA A 32 -15.51 27.11 6.22
N LYS A 33 -16.61 26.41 5.91
CA LYS A 33 -16.92 25.82 4.59
C LYS A 33 -16.01 24.66 4.15
N HIS A 34 -14.86 24.42 4.77
CA HIS A 34 -13.99 23.30 4.40
C HIS A 34 -14.66 21.94 4.67
N CYS A 35 -15.43 21.83 5.76
CA CYS A 35 -16.18 20.62 6.05
C CYS A 35 -17.41 20.46 5.14
N GLU A 36 -18.25 21.50 5.02
CA GLU A 36 -19.52 21.42 4.28
C GLU A 36 -19.31 21.33 2.76
N ASN A 37 -18.40 22.14 2.22
CA ASN A 37 -18.15 22.24 0.79
C ASN A 37 -16.94 21.41 0.36
N GLY A 38 -15.90 21.37 1.18
CA GLY A 38 -14.65 20.66 0.87
C GLY A 38 -14.63 19.20 1.32
N ASN A 39 -15.69 18.71 1.99
CA ASN A 39 -15.77 17.37 2.57
C ASN A 39 -14.56 17.01 3.45
N GLN A 40 -13.94 18.00 4.10
CA GLN A 40 -12.76 17.81 4.93
C GLN A 40 -13.15 17.30 6.33
N LYS A 41 -13.70 16.08 6.34
CA LYS A 41 -14.14 15.32 7.52
C LYS A 41 -13.82 13.84 7.34
N LEU A 42 -13.50 13.16 8.42
CA LEU A 42 -13.13 11.74 8.44
C LEU A 42 -13.73 11.06 9.67
N ALA A 43 -14.26 9.85 9.47
CA ALA A 43 -14.71 8.97 10.53
C ALA A 43 -13.90 7.68 10.50
N ILE A 44 -13.26 7.33 11.60
CA ILE A 44 -12.49 6.09 11.76
C ILE A 44 -13.16 5.25 12.83
N THR A 45 -13.46 3.98 12.52
CA THR A 45 -13.94 3.02 13.52
C THR A 45 -12.77 2.16 13.96
N VAL A 46 -12.34 2.35 15.21
CA VAL A 46 -11.27 1.56 15.82
C VAL A 46 -11.88 0.28 16.37
N LEU A 47 -11.46 -0.87 15.84
CA LEU A 47 -11.85 -2.18 16.34
C LEU A 47 -11.06 -2.52 17.61
N PRO A 48 -11.63 -3.30 18.54
CA PRO A 48 -10.87 -3.82 19.66
C PRO A 48 -9.71 -4.68 19.17
N GLN A 49 -8.58 -4.64 19.88
CA GLN A 49 -7.46 -5.51 19.59
C GLN A 49 -7.85 -6.95 19.93
N THR A 50 -8.13 -7.74 18.91
CA THR A 50 -8.27 -9.19 19.04
C THR A 50 -6.90 -9.83 18.87
N VAL A 51 -6.56 -10.81 19.71
CA VAL A 51 -5.34 -11.62 19.51
C VAL A 51 -5.39 -12.28 18.12
N SER A 52 -4.41 -11.99 17.27
CA SER A 52 -4.33 -12.61 15.95
C SER A 52 -3.98 -14.09 16.10
N PRO A 53 -4.61 -15.00 15.34
CA PRO A 53 -4.17 -16.38 15.24
C PRO A 53 -2.70 -16.44 14.80
N ALA A 54 -1.95 -17.41 15.32
CA ALA A 54 -0.55 -17.62 14.98
C ALA A 54 -0.37 -17.81 13.46
N PRO A 55 0.72 -17.27 12.86
CA PRO A 55 0.96 -17.42 11.43
C PRO A 55 1.17 -18.89 11.07
N SER A 56 0.50 -19.35 10.01
CA SER A 56 0.68 -20.69 9.44
C SER A 56 2.10 -20.85 8.88
N PRO A 57 2.73 -22.04 8.97
CA PRO A 57 4.05 -22.27 8.40
C PRO A 57 4.02 -22.14 6.87
N ILE A 58 4.99 -21.40 6.32
CA ILE A 58 5.17 -21.20 4.88
C ILE A 58 5.96 -22.38 4.29
N SER A 59 5.39 -23.09 3.32
CA SER A 59 6.10 -24.13 2.55
C SER A 59 6.83 -23.49 1.36
N ALA A 60 8.16 -23.58 1.34
CA ALA A 60 9.00 -23.02 0.28
C ALA A 60 9.12 -24.00 -0.90
N ALA A 61 8.22 -23.89 -1.88
CA ALA A 61 8.41 -24.54 -3.18
C ALA A 61 9.34 -23.69 -4.06
N LYS A 62 10.57 -24.16 -4.28
CA LYS A 62 11.58 -23.48 -5.10
C LYS A 62 11.31 -23.75 -6.59
N GLY A 63 10.47 -22.93 -7.21
CA GLY A 63 10.24 -22.96 -8.66
C GLY A 63 11.41 -22.33 -9.44
N SER A 64 12.17 -23.13 -10.16
CA SER A 64 13.35 -22.70 -10.93
C SER A 64 12.97 -22.15 -12.31
N ILE A 65 12.57 -20.87 -12.40
CA ILE A 65 12.13 -20.20 -13.65
C ILE A 65 13.30 -19.88 -14.62
N LYS A 66 14.56 -19.98 -14.16
CA LYS A 66 15.74 -19.50 -14.92
C LYS A 66 16.08 -20.28 -16.20
N HIS A 67 15.63 -21.54 -16.34
CA HIS A 67 15.95 -22.35 -17.52
C HIS A 67 15.16 -21.93 -18.77
N ILE A 68 13.93 -21.46 -18.60
CA ILE A 68 13.03 -21.15 -19.74
C ILE A 68 13.43 -19.83 -20.41
N CYS A 69 13.84 -18.82 -19.64
CA CYS A 69 14.17 -17.50 -20.20
C CYS A 69 15.50 -17.50 -20.98
N TYR A 70 16.55 -18.15 -20.46
CA TYR A 70 17.85 -18.15 -21.14
C TYR A 70 17.82 -18.99 -22.42
N GLY A 71 17.17 -20.16 -22.39
CA GLY A 71 17.05 -21.03 -23.56
C GLY A 71 16.31 -20.36 -24.72
N TRP A 72 15.21 -19.66 -24.42
CA TRP A 72 14.46 -18.93 -25.45
C TRP A 72 15.30 -17.80 -26.06
N MET A 73 15.96 -16.99 -25.22
CA MET A 73 16.78 -15.87 -25.71
C MET A 73 17.90 -16.35 -26.61
N VAL A 74 18.61 -17.43 -26.25
CA VAL A 74 19.68 -18.01 -27.09
C VAL A 74 19.14 -18.53 -28.43
N ALA A 75 17.98 -19.17 -28.44
CA ALA A 75 17.38 -19.68 -29.69
C ALA A 75 17.01 -18.55 -30.67
N VAL A 76 16.39 -17.48 -30.20
CA VAL A 76 15.98 -16.35 -31.06
C VAL A 76 17.18 -15.61 -31.63
N PHE A 77 18.16 -15.29 -30.79
CA PHE A 77 19.39 -14.64 -31.25
C PHE A 77 20.20 -15.53 -32.20
N GLY A 78 20.28 -16.83 -31.93
CA GLY A 78 20.96 -17.79 -32.82
C GLY A 78 20.32 -17.85 -34.20
N ILE A 79 18.99 -17.90 -34.28
CA ILE A 79 18.26 -17.89 -35.57
C ILE A 79 18.50 -16.58 -36.32
N LEU A 80 18.41 -15.43 -35.63
CA LEU A 80 18.65 -14.12 -36.25
C LEU A 80 20.05 -13.99 -36.82
N VAL A 81 21.09 -14.42 -36.09
CA VAL A 81 22.47 -14.38 -36.56
C VAL A 81 22.68 -15.35 -37.73
N MET A 82 22.09 -16.54 -37.69
CA MET A 82 22.22 -17.51 -38.79
C MET A 82 21.58 -16.99 -40.08
N VAL A 83 20.41 -16.36 -39.98
CA VAL A 83 19.73 -15.64 -41.08
C VAL A 83 20.61 -14.48 -41.56
N MET A 84 21.14 -13.69 -40.62
CA MET A 84 22.20 -12.68 -40.78
C MET A 84 23.28 -13.08 -41.79
N VAL A 85 23.91 -14.22 -41.48
CA VAL A 85 25.05 -14.78 -42.21
C VAL A 85 24.65 -15.46 -43.51
N TYR A 86 23.48 -16.10 -43.56
CA TYR A 86 23.01 -16.80 -44.77
C TYR A 86 22.63 -15.86 -45.92
N TYR A 87 22.18 -14.64 -45.59
CA TYR A 87 21.80 -13.62 -46.58
C TYR A 87 22.94 -12.63 -46.91
N SER A 88 24.16 -12.86 -46.43
CA SER A 88 25.38 -12.13 -46.81
C SER A 88 26.17 -12.92 -47.85
#